data_AF-A0A117IL69-F1
#
_entry.id   AF-A0A117IL69-F1
#
_cell.length_a   1.000
_cell.length_b   1.000
_cell.length_c   1.000
_cell.angle_alpha   90.00
_cell.angle_beta   90.00
_cell.angle_gamma   90.00
#
_symmetry.space_group_name_H-M   'P 1'
#
loop_
_entity.id
_entity.type
_entity.pdbx_description
1 polymer ?
#
loop_
_entity_poly.entity_id
_entity_poly.type
_entity_poly.pdbx_seq_one_letter_code
_entity_poly.pdbx_strand_id
1 'polypeptide(L)'
;MALRWYRRPRLVVLNPNDPILEAARAIEENRIGAVVIQKGGRLVGIVTDRDLAVRALGRGLDPNTTKIAEVMTESPITLTPRDSTDDAIRLMRERNIRRIPLVEHDRVVGMVTLDDLILDEAAPLEELAAIVEAQIGEGGPADSDRSPARRRRLVRAEATLNRLVKQVQEDAGLEDADQARAALDIVVGALVRRLTPGEAKDFISQLPSLLKPHLQTLPPGPDRSVTRESIEGDLVARLGVDQSRATSVLASVANTVLDSISPGEADEVRRQLPKELQDVLAAPAAGS
;
A
#
# COMPACT_ATOMS: atom_id res chain seq x y z
N MET A 1 -24.67 8.83 9.16
CA MET A 1 -25.53 8.84 10.38
C MET A 1 -25.38 10.16 11.13
N ALA A 2 -26.25 10.49 12.08
CA ALA A 2 -26.12 11.74 12.86
C ALA A 2 -25.20 11.57 14.07
N LEU A 3 -24.46 12.62 14.44
CA LEU A 3 -23.45 12.56 15.50
C LEU A 3 -24.01 12.54 16.94
N ARG A 4 -25.33 12.62 17.12
CA ARG A 4 -25.98 12.55 18.45
C ARG A 4 -25.63 11.31 19.26
N TRP A 5 -25.24 10.21 18.61
CA TRP A 5 -24.81 8.96 19.24
C TRP A 5 -23.44 9.06 19.92
N TYR A 6 -22.63 10.05 19.54
CA TYR A 6 -21.32 10.34 20.12
C TYR A 6 -21.38 11.39 21.25
N ARG A 7 -22.58 11.71 21.74
CA ARG A 7 -22.73 12.43 23.01
C ARG A 7 -22.15 11.58 24.14
N ARG A 8 -21.39 12.20 25.03
CA ARG A 8 -20.76 11.52 26.17
C ARG A 8 -21.26 12.18 27.46
N PRO A 9 -21.96 11.45 28.35
CA PRO A 9 -22.51 12.03 29.58
C PRO A 9 -21.42 12.43 30.58
N ARG A 10 -20.23 11.84 30.46
CA ARG A 10 -19.02 12.21 31.20
C ARG A 10 -17.91 12.52 30.23
N LEU A 11 -17.51 13.78 30.19
CA LEU A 11 -16.33 14.25 29.50
C LEU A 11 -15.26 14.55 30.52
N VAL A 12 -14.04 14.12 30.24
CA VAL A 12 -12.86 14.55 30.98
C VAL A 12 -12.52 15.96 30.50
N VAL A 13 -12.55 16.91 31.42
CA VAL A 13 -12.32 18.33 31.15
C VAL A 13 -11.26 18.84 32.12
N LEU A 14 -10.25 19.54 31.60
CA LEU A 14 -9.20 20.16 32.40
C LEU A 14 -9.13 21.67 32.17
N ASN A 15 -8.45 22.39 33.06
CA ASN A 15 -8.19 23.82 32.96
C ASN A 15 -6.91 24.08 32.14
N PRO A 16 -6.85 25.16 31.35
CA PRO A 16 -5.62 25.52 30.64
C PRO A 16 -4.40 25.76 31.56
N ASN A 17 -4.61 26.08 32.83
CA ASN A 17 -3.52 26.28 33.80
C ASN A 17 -3.10 25.01 34.55
N ASP A 18 -3.81 23.89 34.37
CA ASP A 18 -3.39 22.64 35.01
C ASP A 18 -2.05 22.18 34.41
N PRO A 19 -1.22 21.46 35.19
CA PRO A 19 0.01 20.86 34.68
C PRO A 19 -0.29 19.82 33.60
N ILE A 20 0.60 19.67 32.61
CA ILE A 20 0.47 18.65 31.57
C ILE A 20 0.48 17.21 32.14
N LEU A 21 1.03 17.00 33.33
CA LEU A 21 0.92 15.71 34.05
C LEU A 21 -0.53 15.32 34.33
N GLU A 22 -1.40 16.27 34.65
CA GLU A 22 -2.82 15.99 34.89
C GLU A 22 -3.52 15.56 33.60
N ALA A 23 -3.13 16.12 32.45
CA ALA A 23 -3.62 15.64 31.15
C ALA A 23 -3.16 14.19 30.87
N ALA A 24 -1.90 13.86 31.17
CA ALA A 24 -1.39 12.50 31.00
C ALA A 24 -2.12 11.49 31.88
N ARG A 25 -2.31 11.80 33.17
CA ARG A 25 -3.07 10.98 34.13
C ARG A 25 -4.51 10.80 33.68
N ALA A 26 -5.16 11.88 33.29
CA ALA A 26 -6.54 11.81 32.85
C ALA A 26 -6.72 10.95 31.59
N ILE A 27 -5.75 10.99 30.65
CA ILE A 27 -5.69 10.11 29.48
C ILE A 27 -5.57 8.63 29.90
N GLU A 28 -4.65 8.32 30.82
CA GLU A 28 -4.41 6.97 31.33
C GLU A 28 -5.62 6.42 32.08
N GLU A 29 -6.08 7.13 33.11
CA GLU A 29 -7.15 6.72 34.02
C GLU A 29 -8.48 6.48 33.30
N ASN A 30 -8.77 7.30 32.28
CA ASN A 30 -10.01 7.21 31.51
C ASN A 30 -9.87 6.40 30.22
N ARG A 31 -8.65 5.93 29.89
CA ARG A 31 -8.35 5.19 28.65
C ARG A 31 -8.81 5.91 27.38
N ILE A 32 -8.55 7.21 27.32
CA ILE A 32 -8.93 8.10 26.21
C ILE A 32 -7.70 8.68 25.53
N GLY A 33 -7.76 8.94 24.23
CA GLY A 33 -6.63 9.51 23.49
C GLY A 33 -6.57 11.05 23.46
N ALA A 34 -7.54 11.74 24.09
CA ALA A 34 -7.59 13.20 24.12
C ALA A 34 -8.44 13.73 25.27
N VAL A 35 -8.10 14.93 25.73
CA VAL A 35 -8.83 15.68 26.77
C VAL A 35 -9.19 17.07 26.23
N VAL A 36 -10.42 17.50 26.51
CA VAL A 36 -10.86 18.86 26.15
C VAL A 36 -10.52 19.84 27.27
N ILE A 37 -10.10 21.04 26.87
CA ILE A 37 -9.66 22.08 27.79
C ILE A 37 -10.70 23.17 27.83
N GLN A 38 -11.18 23.52 29.03
CA GLN A 38 -12.19 24.54 29.22
C GLN A 38 -11.72 25.68 30.11
N LYS A 39 -12.19 26.90 29.79
CA LYS A 39 -12.04 28.08 30.64
C LYS A 39 -13.38 28.78 30.76
N GLY A 40 -13.91 28.89 31.98
CA GLY A 40 -15.23 29.46 32.23
C GLY A 40 -16.37 28.70 31.53
N GLY A 41 -16.26 27.37 31.47
CA GLY A 41 -17.28 26.49 30.85
C GLY A 41 -17.28 26.44 29.32
N ARG A 42 -16.39 27.19 28.66
CA ARG A 42 -16.23 27.19 27.20
C ARG A 42 -15.00 26.39 26.79
N LEU A 43 -15.11 25.68 25.68
CA LEU A 43 -14.00 24.98 25.04
C LEU A 43 -12.96 25.99 24.55
N VAL A 44 -11.72 25.83 24.99
CA VAL A 44 -10.59 26.69 24.58
C VAL A 44 -9.46 25.90 23.91
N GLY A 45 -9.41 24.58 24.12
CA GLY A 45 -8.35 23.75 23.55
C GLY A 45 -8.64 22.26 23.62
N ILE A 46 -7.75 21.49 23.00
CA ILE A 46 -7.68 20.03 23.11
C ILE A 46 -6.22 19.60 23.24
N VAL A 47 -5.96 18.57 24.03
CA VAL A 47 -4.64 17.94 24.15
C VAL A 47 -4.77 16.44 23.90
N THR A 48 -3.85 15.89 23.10
CA THR A 48 -3.79 14.45 22.80
C THR A 48 -2.55 13.80 23.41
N ASP A 49 -2.56 12.48 23.51
CA ASP A 49 -1.38 11.66 23.84
C ASP A 49 -0.14 12.03 23.01
N ARG A 50 -0.32 12.25 21.70
CA ARG A 50 0.74 12.69 20.78
C ARG A 50 1.23 14.09 21.11
N ASP A 51 0.35 15.02 21.49
CA ASP A 51 0.78 16.37 21.87
C ASP A 51 1.65 16.33 23.13
N LEU A 52 1.27 15.52 24.13
CA LEU A 52 2.09 15.31 25.33
C LEU A 52 3.45 14.69 24.98
N ALA A 53 3.46 13.66 24.14
CA ALA A 53 4.69 13.00 23.73
C ALA A 53 5.63 13.92 22.92
N VAL A 54 5.10 14.65 21.94
CA VAL A 54 5.91 15.39 20.96
C VAL A 54 6.16 16.84 21.39
N ARG A 55 5.14 17.53 21.90
CA ARG A 55 5.21 18.96 22.23
C ARG A 55 5.64 19.21 23.68
N ALA A 56 5.54 18.24 24.57
CA ALA A 56 6.10 18.32 25.92
C ALA A 56 7.34 17.45 26.11
N LEU A 57 7.18 16.12 26.17
CA LEU A 57 8.28 15.21 26.50
C LEU A 57 9.42 15.28 25.48
N GLY A 58 9.08 15.27 24.18
CA GLY A 58 10.05 15.40 23.10
C GLY A 58 10.81 16.73 23.09
N ARG A 59 10.32 17.75 23.81
CA ARG A 59 10.98 19.06 23.98
C ARG A 59 11.65 19.20 25.36
N GLY A 60 11.60 18.18 26.20
CA GLY A 60 12.19 18.21 27.54
C GLY A 60 11.49 19.14 28.53
N LEU A 61 10.21 19.44 28.33
CA LEU A 61 9.43 20.26 29.27
C LEU A 61 9.13 19.48 30.56
N ASP A 62 9.15 20.15 31.71
CA ASP A 62 8.83 19.52 33.01
C ASP A 62 7.31 19.31 33.14
N PRO A 63 6.83 18.04 33.26
CA PRO A 63 5.40 17.75 33.32
C PRO A 63 4.66 18.31 34.52
N ASN A 64 5.37 18.59 35.61
CA ASN A 64 4.77 19.04 36.87
C ASN A 64 4.48 20.54 36.89
N THR A 65 5.19 21.31 36.05
CA THR A 65 5.15 22.78 36.08
C THR A 65 4.66 23.39 34.76
N THR A 66 4.88 22.71 33.64
CA THR A 66 4.42 23.16 32.32
C THR A 66 2.89 23.10 32.25
N LYS A 67 2.27 24.19 31.84
CA LYS A 67 0.80 24.28 31.74
C LYS A 67 0.29 23.63 30.46
N ILE A 68 -0.92 23.08 30.52
CA ILE A 68 -1.61 22.55 29.34
C ILE A 68 -1.71 23.58 28.20
N ALA A 69 -1.97 24.85 28.53
CA ALA A 69 -2.06 25.93 27.55
C ALA A 69 -0.81 26.08 26.65
N GLU A 70 0.35 25.63 27.12
CA GLU A 70 1.62 25.76 26.37
C GLU A 70 1.78 24.69 25.28
N VAL A 71 0.99 23.61 25.34
CA VAL A 71 1.11 22.46 24.42
C VAL A 71 -0.19 22.09 23.72
N MET A 72 -1.34 22.54 24.23
CA MET A 72 -2.64 22.25 23.65
C MET A 72 -2.78 22.83 22.24
N THR A 73 -3.67 22.23 21.44
CA THR A 73 -4.17 22.87 20.24
C THR A 73 -5.31 23.80 20.63
N GLU A 74 -5.12 25.11 20.46
CA GLU A 74 -6.13 26.12 20.76
C GLU A 74 -7.26 26.11 19.73
N SER A 75 -8.46 26.51 20.14
CA SER A 75 -9.63 26.67 19.26
C SER A 75 -9.84 25.47 18.31
N PRO A 76 -9.98 24.24 18.86
CA PRO A 76 -10.10 23.06 18.03
C PRO A 76 -11.33 23.14 17.13
N ILE A 77 -11.25 22.50 15.96
CA ILE A 77 -12.42 22.30 15.10
C ILE A 77 -13.46 21.51 15.87
N THR A 78 -14.72 21.92 15.73
CA THR A 78 -15.86 21.28 16.41
C THR A 78 -16.95 20.95 15.42
N LEU A 79 -17.80 20.01 15.82
CA LEU A 79 -19.07 19.71 15.17
C LEU A 79 -20.18 19.80 16.21
N THR A 80 -21.42 19.78 15.75
CA THR A 80 -22.62 19.68 16.57
C THR A 80 -23.18 18.27 16.54
N PRO A 81 -23.99 17.86 17.53
CA PRO A 81 -24.69 16.57 17.50
C PRO A 81 -25.66 16.38 16.30
N ARG A 82 -25.96 17.44 15.56
CA ARG A 82 -26.86 17.42 14.39
C ARG A 82 -26.11 17.13 13.10
N ASP A 83 -24.80 17.35 13.07
CA ASP A 83 -23.96 17.07 11.90
C ASP A 83 -23.85 15.56 11.65
N SER A 84 -23.33 15.21 10.49
CA SER A 84 -23.24 13.82 10.03
C SER A 84 -21.88 13.17 10.33
N THR A 85 -21.84 11.84 10.32
CA THR A 85 -20.60 11.05 10.29
C THR A 85 -19.73 11.43 9.10
N ASP A 86 -20.33 11.73 7.95
CA ASP A 86 -19.62 12.07 6.72
C ASP A 86 -18.92 13.44 6.86
N ASP A 87 -19.56 14.40 7.57
CA ASP A 87 -18.93 15.66 7.94
C ASP A 87 -17.71 15.44 8.84
N ALA A 88 -17.82 14.54 9.83
CA ALA A 88 -16.70 14.18 10.69
C ALA A 88 -15.55 13.55 9.89
N ILE A 89 -15.84 12.56 9.04
CA ILE A 89 -14.86 11.88 8.20
C ILE A 89 -14.15 12.87 7.26
N ARG A 90 -14.91 13.76 6.62
CA ARG A 90 -14.38 14.81 5.75
C ARG A 90 -13.44 15.74 6.52
N LEU A 91 -13.87 16.29 7.65
CA LEU A 91 -13.05 17.19 8.46
C LEU A 91 -11.80 16.50 9.02
N MET A 92 -11.92 15.26 9.47
CA MET A 92 -10.78 14.45 9.94
C MET A 92 -9.70 14.33 8.86
N ARG A 93 -10.12 14.06 7.62
CA ARG A 93 -9.24 13.95 6.46
C ARG A 93 -8.62 15.29 6.05
N GLU A 94 -9.43 16.33 5.91
CA GLU A 94 -8.98 17.65 5.47
C GLU A 94 -8.05 18.33 6.47
N ARG A 95 -8.22 18.03 7.76
CA ARG A 95 -7.53 18.71 8.86
C ARG A 95 -6.50 17.85 9.56
N ASN A 96 -6.26 16.63 9.05
CA ASN A 96 -5.31 15.67 9.61
C ASN A 96 -5.56 15.42 11.12
N ILE A 97 -6.82 15.30 11.53
CA ILE A 97 -7.22 15.04 12.92
C ILE A 97 -8.04 13.74 13.01
N ARG A 98 -8.06 13.12 14.19
CA ARG A 98 -8.82 11.87 14.44
C ARG A 98 -9.96 12.02 15.43
N ARG A 99 -10.11 13.20 16.02
CA ARG A 99 -10.97 13.44 17.17
C ARG A 99 -11.55 14.84 17.04
N ILE A 100 -12.88 14.94 17.10
CA ILE A 100 -13.59 16.20 16.96
C ILE A 100 -14.54 16.35 18.16
N PRO A 101 -14.33 17.36 19.03
CA PRO A 101 -15.28 17.69 20.08
C PRO A 101 -16.64 18.06 19.50
N LEU A 102 -17.70 17.58 20.16
CA LEU A 102 -19.07 17.98 19.84
C LEU A 102 -19.50 19.12 20.77
N VAL A 103 -19.94 20.24 20.19
CA VAL A 103 -20.36 21.44 20.91
C VAL A 103 -21.82 21.76 20.59
N GLU A 104 -22.59 22.09 21.63
CA GLU A 104 -23.96 22.58 21.52
C GLU A 104 -24.18 23.66 22.58
N HIS A 105 -24.70 24.83 22.20
CA HIS A 105 -24.88 25.99 23.08
C HIS A 105 -23.59 26.36 23.86
N ASP A 106 -22.45 26.46 23.16
CA ASP A 106 -21.11 26.76 23.70
C ASP A 106 -20.56 25.76 24.73
N ARG A 107 -21.21 24.61 24.90
CA ARG A 107 -20.78 23.55 25.81
C ARG A 107 -20.35 22.32 25.04
N VAL A 108 -19.27 21.69 25.50
CA VAL A 108 -18.87 20.39 24.98
C VAL A 108 -19.85 19.34 25.50
N VAL A 109 -20.47 18.60 24.59
CA VAL A 109 -21.51 17.59 24.87
C VAL A 109 -21.07 16.18 24.46
N GLY A 110 -19.95 16.06 23.76
CA GLY A 110 -19.41 14.77 23.33
C GLY A 110 -18.11 14.91 22.56
N MET A 111 -17.70 13.81 21.95
CA MET A 111 -16.56 13.73 21.04
C MET A 111 -16.81 12.57 20.08
N VAL A 112 -16.57 12.80 18.79
CA VAL A 112 -16.49 11.73 17.79
C VAL A 112 -15.03 11.46 17.49
N THR A 113 -14.63 10.19 17.52
CA THR A 113 -13.28 9.75 17.19
C THR A 113 -13.28 8.82 15.99
N LEU A 114 -12.14 8.73 15.31
CA LEU A 114 -11.94 7.73 14.25
C LEU A 114 -12.21 6.31 14.75
N ASP A 115 -11.81 6.01 15.99
CA ASP A 115 -12.02 4.70 16.61
C ASP A 115 -13.52 4.40 16.76
N ASP A 116 -14.32 5.38 17.17
CA ASP A 116 -15.78 5.25 17.23
C ASP A 116 -16.38 4.99 15.84
N LEU A 117 -15.93 5.71 14.81
CA LEU A 117 -16.42 5.57 13.44
C LEU A 117 -16.08 4.20 12.83
N ILE A 118 -14.92 3.64 13.18
CA ILE A 118 -14.51 2.29 12.77
C ILE A 118 -15.39 1.24 13.47
N LEU A 119 -15.57 1.36 14.79
CA LEU A 119 -16.35 0.39 15.58
C LEU A 119 -17.84 0.39 15.21
N ASP A 120 -18.38 1.54 14.81
CA ASP A 120 -19.76 1.69 14.39
C ASP A 120 -19.98 1.37 12.89
N GLU A 121 -18.94 0.98 12.16
CA GLU A 121 -18.97 0.75 10.71
C GLU A 121 -19.59 1.94 9.94
N ALA A 122 -19.25 3.16 10.37
CA ALA A 122 -19.91 4.39 9.91
C ALA A 122 -19.65 4.72 8.43
N ALA A 123 -18.62 4.12 7.82
CA ALA A 123 -18.24 4.23 6.42
C ALA A 123 -17.37 3.03 5.99
N PRO A 124 -17.15 2.79 4.69
CA PRO A 124 -16.21 1.77 4.22
C PRO A 124 -14.81 1.95 4.81
N LEU A 125 -14.13 0.84 5.11
CA LEU A 125 -12.83 0.87 5.77
C LEU A 125 -11.78 1.63 4.95
N GLU A 126 -11.87 1.61 3.62
CA GLU A 126 -11.01 2.34 2.70
C GLU A 126 -11.12 3.86 2.92
N GLU A 127 -12.32 4.36 3.18
CA GLU A 127 -12.55 5.78 3.42
C GLU A 127 -12.03 6.21 4.80
N LEU A 128 -12.22 5.37 5.83
CA LEU A 128 -11.68 5.62 7.16
C LEU A 128 -10.15 5.50 7.18
N ALA A 129 -9.58 4.57 6.41
CA ALA A 129 -8.13 4.42 6.24
C ALA A 129 -7.50 5.67 5.61
N ALA A 130 -8.20 6.34 4.69
CA ALA A 130 -7.70 7.58 4.07
C ALA A 130 -7.41 8.70 5.09
N ILE A 131 -8.12 8.74 6.23
CA ILE A 131 -7.83 9.67 7.33
C ILE A 131 -6.46 9.39 7.95
N VAL A 132 -6.14 8.10 8.16
CA VAL A 132 -4.84 7.68 8.68
C VAL A 132 -3.74 7.94 7.67
N GLU A 133 -3.98 7.67 6.38
CA GLU A 133 -3.01 7.88 5.32
C GLU A 133 -2.62 9.35 5.13
N ALA A 134 -3.58 10.26 5.25
CA ALA A 134 -3.35 11.70 5.18
C ALA A 134 -2.31 12.17 6.22
N GLN A 135 -2.29 11.54 7.41
CA GLN A 135 -1.35 11.87 8.47
C GLN A 135 0.04 11.23 8.31
N ILE A 136 0.16 10.11 7.58
CA ILE A 136 1.46 9.48 7.32
C ILE A 136 2.29 10.31 6.33
N GLY A 137 1.63 11.13 5.51
CA GLY A 137 2.28 12.05 4.57
C GLY A 137 3.19 13.11 5.22
N GLU A 138 3.06 13.36 6.52
CA GLU A 138 3.83 14.38 7.26
C GLU A 138 5.06 13.84 8.01
N GLY A 139 5.32 12.53 7.96
CA GLY A 139 6.53 11.94 8.54
C GLY A 139 6.31 10.59 9.22
N GLY A 140 7.21 9.66 8.91
CA GLY A 140 7.39 8.37 9.56
C GLY A 140 8.84 7.92 9.36
N PRO A 141 9.29 6.82 10.00
CA PRO A 141 10.62 6.28 9.72
C PRO A 141 10.77 6.11 8.22
N ALA A 142 11.80 6.75 7.65
CA ALA A 142 12.03 6.87 6.20
C ALA A 142 12.08 5.51 5.48
N ASP A 143 12.21 4.41 6.25
CA ASP A 143 12.40 3.05 5.76
C ASP A 143 11.31 2.05 6.22
N SER A 144 10.15 2.54 6.69
CA SER A 144 9.05 1.61 7.03
C SER A 144 8.32 1.11 5.78
N ASP A 145 8.06 -0.20 5.71
CA ASP A 145 7.23 -0.85 4.69
C ASP A 145 5.83 -0.20 4.51
N ARG A 146 5.39 0.58 5.51
CA ARG A 146 4.09 1.27 5.56
C ARG A 146 4.06 2.64 4.86
N SER A 147 5.18 3.14 4.33
CA SER A 147 5.25 4.46 3.68
C SER A 147 4.31 4.57 2.45
N PRO A 148 3.51 5.66 2.32
CA PRO A 148 2.64 5.91 1.17
C PRO A 148 3.39 5.94 -0.17
N ALA A 149 4.66 6.37 -0.17
CA ALA A 149 5.49 6.36 -1.36
C ALA A 149 5.80 4.93 -1.84
N ARG A 150 6.13 4.02 -0.91
CA ARG A 150 6.41 2.62 -1.21
C ARG A 150 5.16 1.84 -1.60
N ARG A 151 4.00 2.07 -0.94
CA ARG A 151 2.71 1.50 -1.38
C ARG A 151 2.35 1.89 -2.80
N ARG A 152 2.44 3.18 -3.14
CA ARG A 152 2.21 3.66 -4.52
C ARG A 152 3.19 3.03 -5.52
N ARG A 153 4.42 2.75 -5.12
CA ARG A 153 5.40 2.03 -5.95
C ARG A 153 4.99 0.57 -6.17
N LEU A 154 4.57 -0.13 -5.12
CA LEU A 154 4.10 -1.51 -5.19
C LEU A 154 2.85 -1.65 -6.06
N VAL A 155 1.82 -0.82 -5.83
CA VAL A 155 0.59 -0.81 -6.65
C VAL A 155 0.90 -0.59 -8.14
N ARG A 156 1.81 0.34 -8.47
CA ARG A 156 2.24 0.55 -9.86
C ARG A 156 3.01 -0.65 -10.43
N ALA A 157 3.83 -1.30 -9.61
CA ALA A 157 4.56 -2.50 -10.02
C ALA A 157 3.61 -3.69 -10.26
N GLU A 158 2.62 -3.88 -9.40
CA GLU A 158 1.54 -4.87 -9.54
C GLU A 158 0.72 -4.60 -10.81
N ALA A 159 0.28 -3.35 -11.02
CA ALA A 159 -0.45 -2.98 -12.23
C ALA A 159 0.38 -3.18 -13.51
N THR A 160 1.71 -3.07 -13.43
CA THR A 160 2.59 -3.33 -14.58
C THR A 160 2.71 -4.82 -14.86
N LEU A 161 2.91 -5.64 -13.81
CA LEU A 161 2.95 -7.10 -13.95
C LEU A 161 1.61 -7.66 -14.42
N ASN A 162 0.49 -7.19 -13.86
CA ASN A 162 -0.85 -7.64 -14.24
C ASN A 162 -1.18 -7.31 -15.70
N ARG A 163 -0.71 -6.17 -16.22
CA ARG A 163 -0.83 -5.85 -17.66
C ARG A 163 -0.04 -6.85 -18.52
N LEU A 164 1.18 -7.19 -18.13
CA LEU A 164 1.98 -8.18 -18.85
C LEU A 164 1.33 -9.58 -18.80
N VAL A 165 0.87 -10.02 -17.63
CA VAL A 165 0.17 -11.31 -17.46
C VAL A 165 -1.09 -11.35 -18.31
N LYS A 166 -1.87 -10.26 -18.35
CA LYS A 166 -3.05 -10.15 -19.20
C LYS A 166 -2.70 -10.23 -20.69
N GLN A 167 -1.66 -9.53 -21.13
CA GLN A 167 -1.20 -9.59 -22.52
C GLN A 167 -0.75 -11.02 -22.89
N VAL A 168 0.00 -11.68 -22.00
CA VAL A 168 0.40 -13.08 -22.17
C VAL A 168 -0.82 -14.01 -22.27
N GLN A 169 -1.82 -13.80 -21.42
CA GLN A 169 -3.06 -14.58 -21.43
C GLN A 169 -3.77 -14.45 -22.79
N GLU A 170 -3.89 -13.23 -23.30
CA GLU A 170 -4.54 -12.94 -24.58
C GLU A 170 -3.75 -13.52 -25.77
N ASP A 171 -2.45 -13.24 -25.86
CA ASP A 171 -1.60 -13.63 -26.99
C ASP A 171 -1.31 -15.14 -27.04
N ALA A 172 -1.27 -15.80 -25.88
CA ALA A 172 -1.10 -17.25 -25.79
C ALA A 172 -2.44 -18.00 -25.75
N GLY A 173 -3.58 -17.32 -25.63
CA GLY A 173 -4.92 -17.91 -25.51
C GLY A 173 -5.06 -18.84 -24.30
N LEU A 174 -4.61 -18.39 -23.13
CA LEU A 174 -4.67 -19.15 -21.87
C LEU A 174 -5.99 -18.89 -21.13
N GLU A 175 -6.47 -19.88 -20.39
CA GLU A 175 -7.82 -19.86 -19.82
C GLU A 175 -7.98 -18.78 -18.76
N ASP A 176 -6.95 -18.60 -17.93
CA ASP A 176 -6.96 -17.66 -16.81
C ASP A 176 -5.58 -17.02 -16.56
N ALA A 177 -5.56 -16.05 -15.64
CA ALA A 177 -4.36 -15.33 -15.26
C ALA A 177 -3.33 -16.21 -14.52
N ASP A 178 -3.77 -17.31 -13.89
CA ASP A 178 -2.88 -18.23 -13.17
C ASP A 178 -2.08 -19.09 -14.15
N GLN A 179 -2.72 -19.59 -15.22
CA GLN A 179 -2.05 -20.22 -16.35
C GLN A 179 -1.08 -19.27 -17.03
N ALA A 180 -1.51 -18.03 -17.30
CA ALA A 180 -0.65 -17.01 -17.90
C ALA A 180 0.57 -16.69 -17.03
N ARG A 181 0.39 -16.61 -15.71
CA ARG A 181 1.49 -16.40 -14.78
C ARG A 181 2.44 -17.60 -14.73
N ALA A 182 1.91 -18.81 -14.69
CA ALA A 182 2.73 -20.02 -14.70
C ALA A 182 3.54 -20.16 -16.00
N ALA A 183 2.93 -19.88 -17.15
CA ALA A 183 3.60 -19.89 -18.44
C ALA A 183 4.70 -18.82 -18.52
N LEU A 184 4.40 -17.60 -18.05
CA LEU A 184 5.37 -16.51 -17.97
C LEU A 184 6.58 -16.89 -17.10
N ASP A 185 6.35 -17.45 -15.91
CA ASP A 185 7.43 -17.83 -15.00
C ASP A 185 8.33 -18.95 -15.60
N ILE A 186 7.73 -19.96 -16.26
CA ILE A 186 8.46 -21.03 -16.95
C ILE A 186 9.32 -20.46 -18.08
N VAL A 187 8.71 -19.69 -18.98
CA VAL A 187 9.38 -19.21 -20.20
C VAL A 187 10.45 -18.18 -19.85
N VAL A 188 10.16 -17.19 -19.01
CA VAL A 188 11.14 -16.17 -18.61
C VAL A 188 12.28 -16.80 -17.81
N GLY A 189 11.98 -17.75 -16.92
CA GLY A 189 13.01 -18.48 -16.18
C GLY A 189 13.92 -19.29 -17.10
N ALA A 190 13.37 -19.92 -18.14
CA ALA A 190 14.14 -20.62 -19.15
C ALA A 190 15.03 -19.68 -19.96
N LEU A 191 14.51 -18.53 -20.42
CA LEU A 191 15.30 -17.51 -21.12
C LEU A 191 16.46 -17.02 -20.26
N VAL A 192 16.21 -16.65 -19.00
CA VAL A 192 17.26 -16.21 -18.06
C VAL A 192 18.35 -17.28 -17.90
N ARG A 193 17.98 -18.54 -17.73
CA ARG A 193 18.94 -19.65 -17.60
C ARG A 193 19.71 -19.96 -18.88
N ARG A 194 19.23 -19.53 -20.05
CA ARG A 194 19.93 -19.67 -21.33
C ARG A 194 20.95 -18.59 -21.62
N LEU A 195 20.82 -17.43 -20.97
CA LEU A 195 21.72 -16.30 -21.14
C LEU A 195 22.94 -16.42 -20.22
N THR A 196 24.04 -15.76 -20.59
CA THR A 196 25.17 -15.57 -19.66
C THR A 196 24.75 -14.68 -18.48
N PRO A 197 25.47 -14.69 -17.35
CA PRO A 197 25.09 -13.87 -16.19
C PRO A 197 25.00 -12.37 -16.47
N GLY A 198 25.81 -11.85 -17.41
CA GLY A 198 25.75 -10.45 -17.84
C GLY A 198 24.47 -10.15 -18.60
N GLU A 199 24.20 -10.91 -19.66
CA GLU A 199 22.99 -10.78 -20.49
C GLU A 199 21.71 -11.02 -19.67
N ALA A 200 21.72 -12.01 -18.79
CA ALA A 200 20.59 -12.28 -17.90
C ALA A 200 20.30 -11.09 -16.98
N LYS A 201 21.33 -10.42 -16.48
CA LYS A 201 21.18 -9.22 -15.63
C LYS A 201 20.56 -8.07 -16.42
N ASP A 202 21.00 -7.85 -17.65
CA ASP A 202 20.50 -6.78 -18.52
C ASP A 202 19.04 -7.05 -18.93
N PHE A 203 18.72 -8.29 -19.29
CA PHE A 203 17.36 -8.73 -19.56
C PHE A 203 16.42 -8.56 -18.35
N ILE A 204 16.80 -9.05 -17.17
CA ILE A 204 16.03 -8.92 -15.92
C ILE A 204 15.82 -7.44 -15.56
N SER A 205 16.76 -6.54 -15.92
CA SER A 205 16.65 -5.12 -15.63
C SER A 205 15.46 -4.45 -16.32
N GLN A 206 15.03 -4.95 -17.47
CA GLN A 206 13.92 -4.42 -18.27
C GLN A 206 12.55 -4.98 -17.86
N LEU A 207 12.52 -6.08 -17.11
CA LEU A 207 11.27 -6.73 -16.70
C LEU A 207 10.56 -5.99 -15.55
N PRO A 208 9.25 -6.23 -15.35
CA PRO A 208 8.52 -5.75 -14.17
C PRO A 208 9.24 -6.05 -12.87
N SER A 209 9.36 -5.05 -11.98
CA SER A 209 10.18 -5.16 -10.77
C SER A 209 9.78 -6.29 -9.81
N LEU A 210 8.53 -6.76 -9.88
CA LEU A 210 8.04 -7.87 -9.06
C LEU A 210 8.50 -9.25 -9.57
N LEU A 211 8.95 -9.38 -10.82
CA LEU A 211 9.53 -10.64 -11.33
C LEU A 211 11.00 -10.79 -10.94
N LYS A 212 11.72 -9.67 -10.82
CA LYS A 212 13.18 -9.65 -10.64
C LYS A 212 13.69 -10.49 -9.46
N PRO A 213 13.10 -10.42 -8.25
CA PRO A 213 13.65 -11.14 -7.09
C PRO A 213 13.71 -12.65 -7.31
N HIS A 214 12.67 -13.25 -7.90
CA HIS A 214 12.67 -14.68 -8.19
C HIS A 214 13.68 -15.04 -9.28
N LEU A 215 13.71 -14.27 -10.39
CA LEU A 215 14.62 -14.53 -11.51
C LEU A 215 16.11 -14.42 -11.11
N GLN A 216 16.43 -13.50 -10.20
CA GLN A 216 17.80 -13.32 -9.68
C GLN A 216 18.27 -14.47 -8.79
N THR A 217 17.36 -15.31 -8.31
CA THR A 217 17.70 -16.52 -7.52
C THR A 217 17.93 -17.76 -8.37
N LEU A 218 17.64 -17.69 -9.68
CA LEU A 218 17.85 -18.81 -10.59
C LEU A 218 19.35 -19.12 -10.76
N PRO A 219 19.72 -20.39 -11.00
CA PRO A 219 21.10 -20.74 -11.30
C PRO A 219 21.64 -19.95 -12.52
N PRO A 220 22.92 -19.53 -12.49
CA PRO A 220 23.52 -18.80 -13.60
C PRO A 220 23.61 -19.67 -14.86
N GLY A 221 23.29 -19.09 -16.01
CA GLY A 221 23.44 -19.73 -17.32
C GLY A 221 24.84 -19.56 -17.94
N PRO A 222 25.04 -20.04 -19.18
CA PRO A 222 24.06 -20.73 -20.02
C PRO A 222 23.90 -22.20 -19.61
N ASP A 223 22.68 -22.59 -19.25
CA ASP A 223 22.31 -23.96 -18.91
C ASP A 223 21.89 -24.74 -20.17
N ARG A 224 22.73 -25.69 -20.57
CA ARG A 224 22.49 -26.52 -21.77
C ARG A 224 21.36 -27.51 -21.62
N SER A 225 20.90 -27.80 -20.39
CA SER A 225 19.76 -28.68 -20.16
C SER A 225 18.42 -28.02 -20.46
N VAL A 226 18.39 -26.69 -20.53
CA VAL A 226 17.21 -25.93 -20.97
C VAL A 226 17.17 -25.99 -22.50
N THR A 227 16.31 -26.85 -23.04
CA THR A 227 16.05 -27.02 -24.48
C THR A 227 14.61 -26.62 -24.80
N ARG A 228 14.28 -26.52 -26.09
CA ARG A 228 12.88 -26.36 -26.52
C ARG A 228 11.98 -27.43 -25.89
N GLU A 229 12.39 -28.69 -25.98
CA GLU A 229 11.60 -29.82 -25.51
C GLU A 229 11.43 -29.83 -23.99
N SER A 230 12.44 -29.42 -23.23
CA SER A 230 12.32 -29.32 -21.78
C SER A 230 11.32 -28.24 -21.37
N ILE A 231 11.34 -27.08 -22.03
CA ILE A 231 10.43 -25.98 -21.73
C ILE A 231 8.99 -26.36 -22.11
N GLU A 232 8.79 -26.96 -23.28
CA GLU A 232 7.48 -27.47 -23.70
C GLU A 232 6.96 -28.54 -22.73
N GLY A 233 7.83 -29.43 -22.25
CA GLY A 233 7.49 -30.43 -21.23
C GLY A 233 7.02 -29.80 -19.91
N ASP A 234 7.69 -28.75 -19.44
CA ASP A 234 7.28 -28.01 -18.24
C ASP A 234 5.92 -27.31 -18.44
N LEU A 235 5.68 -26.75 -19.63
CA LEU A 235 4.39 -26.14 -19.99
C LEU A 235 3.26 -27.18 -20.04
N VAL A 236 3.48 -28.34 -20.67
CA VAL A 236 2.52 -29.46 -20.69
C VAL A 236 2.18 -29.89 -19.26
N ALA A 237 3.20 -30.11 -18.42
CA ALA A 237 3.02 -30.57 -17.06
C ALA A 237 2.29 -29.54 -16.18
N ARG A 238 2.59 -28.24 -16.36
CA ARG A 238 2.06 -27.18 -15.49
C ARG A 238 0.70 -26.64 -15.91
N LEU A 239 0.42 -26.63 -17.22
CA LEU A 239 -0.81 -26.08 -17.80
C LEU A 239 -1.81 -27.15 -18.22
N GLY A 240 -1.40 -28.43 -18.33
CA GLY A 240 -2.28 -29.51 -18.77
C GLY A 240 -2.65 -29.44 -20.26
N VAL A 241 -1.82 -28.79 -21.07
CA VAL A 241 -2.02 -28.65 -22.52
C VAL A 241 -1.29 -29.74 -23.31
N ASP A 242 -1.67 -29.98 -24.56
CA ASP A 242 -0.92 -30.88 -25.45
C ASP A 242 0.38 -30.26 -25.98
N GLN A 243 1.23 -31.08 -26.61
CA GLN A 243 2.53 -30.65 -27.11
C GLN A 243 2.43 -29.54 -28.17
N SER A 244 1.47 -29.62 -29.09
CA SER A 244 1.28 -28.62 -30.14
C SER A 244 0.90 -27.28 -29.54
N ARG A 245 0.04 -27.31 -28.50
CA ARG A 245 -0.34 -26.12 -27.76
C ARG A 245 0.82 -25.57 -26.96
N ALA A 246 1.63 -26.41 -26.31
CA ALA A 246 2.82 -25.98 -25.58
C ALA A 246 3.82 -25.24 -26.47
N THR A 247 4.06 -25.70 -27.71
CA THR A 247 4.87 -24.96 -28.69
C THR A 247 4.29 -23.56 -28.97
N SER A 248 2.98 -23.46 -29.20
CA SER A 248 2.34 -22.15 -29.46
C SER A 248 2.43 -21.21 -28.25
N VAL A 249 2.22 -21.73 -27.04
CA VAL A 249 2.31 -20.97 -25.79
C VAL A 249 3.73 -20.47 -25.56
N LEU A 250 4.75 -21.32 -25.77
CA LEU A 250 6.14 -20.93 -25.67
C LEU A 250 6.46 -19.74 -26.59
N ALA A 251 6.11 -19.84 -27.87
CA ALA A 251 6.35 -18.79 -28.85
C ALA A 251 5.62 -17.48 -28.48
N SER A 252 4.33 -17.55 -28.15
CA SER A 252 3.53 -16.37 -27.80
C SER A 252 4.04 -15.69 -26.53
N VAL A 253 4.29 -16.44 -25.46
CA VAL A 253 4.76 -15.88 -24.17
C VAL A 253 6.13 -15.22 -24.36
N ALA A 254 7.06 -15.90 -25.02
CA ALA A 254 8.41 -15.36 -25.21
C ALA A 254 8.40 -14.10 -26.07
N ASN A 255 7.62 -14.06 -27.16
CA ASN A 255 7.48 -12.86 -27.98
C ASN A 255 6.79 -11.73 -27.21
N THR A 256 5.74 -12.01 -26.43
CA THR A 256 5.08 -11.00 -25.57
C THR A 256 6.08 -10.35 -24.60
N VAL A 257 6.96 -11.15 -23.99
CA VAL A 257 7.99 -10.65 -23.08
C VAL A 257 9.04 -9.83 -23.83
N LEU A 258 9.52 -10.31 -24.96
CA LEU A 258 10.52 -9.61 -25.78
C LEU A 258 9.98 -8.30 -26.34
N ASP A 259 8.69 -8.21 -26.64
CA ASP A 259 8.04 -6.98 -27.11
C ASP A 259 7.76 -6.00 -25.95
N SER A 260 7.83 -6.47 -24.69
CA SER A 260 7.68 -5.62 -23.49
C SER A 260 8.96 -4.90 -23.07
N ILE A 261 10.11 -5.23 -23.68
CA ILE A 261 11.42 -4.66 -23.38
C ILE A 261 11.94 -3.82 -24.56
N SER A 262 13.10 -3.18 -24.39
CA SER A 262 13.67 -2.36 -25.48
C SER A 262 14.03 -3.20 -26.71
N PRO A 263 13.85 -2.71 -27.96
CA PRO A 263 14.13 -3.49 -29.16
C PRO A 263 15.56 -4.03 -29.24
N GLY A 264 16.55 -3.22 -28.84
CA GLY A 264 17.95 -3.65 -28.83
C GLY A 264 18.23 -4.81 -27.87
N GLU A 265 17.61 -4.78 -26.68
CA GLU A 265 17.72 -5.88 -25.72
C GLU A 265 17.00 -7.13 -26.22
N ALA A 266 15.82 -6.98 -26.83
CA ALA A 266 15.08 -8.10 -27.40
C ALA A 266 15.88 -8.82 -28.50
N ASP A 267 16.53 -8.05 -29.38
CA ASP A 267 17.38 -8.59 -30.44
C ASP A 267 18.64 -9.27 -29.88
N GLU A 268 19.22 -8.72 -28.81
CA GLU A 268 20.34 -9.35 -28.09
C GLU A 268 19.91 -10.70 -27.53
N VAL A 269 18.82 -10.75 -26.76
CA VAL A 269 18.31 -12.00 -26.18
C VAL A 269 18.05 -13.03 -27.28
N ARG A 270 17.35 -12.66 -28.36
CA ARG A 270 17.08 -13.57 -29.49
C ARG A 270 18.38 -14.15 -30.07
N ARG A 271 19.41 -13.33 -30.27
CA ARG A 271 20.69 -13.75 -30.86
C ARG A 271 21.45 -14.73 -29.98
N GLN A 272 21.33 -14.63 -28.66
CA GLN A 272 22.06 -15.49 -27.71
C GLN A 272 21.36 -16.83 -27.43
N LEU A 273 20.08 -16.96 -27.79
CA LEU A 273 19.36 -18.23 -27.65
C LEU A 273 19.88 -19.29 -28.63
N PRO A 274 19.86 -20.58 -28.26
CA PRO A 274 20.16 -21.67 -29.19
C PRO A 274 19.18 -21.69 -30.38
N LYS A 275 19.64 -22.18 -31.53
CA LYS A 275 18.93 -22.13 -32.81
C LYS A 275 17.51 -22.69 -32.75
N GLU A 276 17.31 -23.78 -32.03
CA GLU A 276 15.98 -24.38 -31.83
C GLU A 276 14.95 -23.44 -31.18
N LEU A 277 15.39 -22.55 -30.28
CA LEU A 277 14.53 -21.53 -29.67
C LEU A 277 14.36 -20.33 -30.60
N GLN A 278 15.42 -19.92 -31.31
CA GLN A 278 15.31 -18.88 -32.33
C GLN A 278 14.27 -19.25 -33.39
N ASP A 279 14.28 -20.51 -33.86
CA ASP A 279 13.34 -21.01 -34.86
C ASP A 279 11.88 -20.97 -34.36
N VAL A 280 11.66 -21.25 -33.06
CA VAL A 280 10.32 -21.15 -32.44
C VAL A 280 9.85 -19.69 -32.36
N LEU A 281 10.74 -18.77 -32.00
CA LEU A 281 10.40 -17.35 -31.87
C LEU A 281 10.17 -16.67 -33.23
N ALA A 282 10.81 -17.17 -34.29
CA ALA A 282 10.66 -16.68 -35.66
C ALA A 282 9.44 -17.26 -36.38
N ALA A 283 8.85 -18.35 -35.88
CA ALA A 283 7.67 -18.95 -36.48
C ALA A 283 6.45 -18.01 -36.32
N PRO A 284 5.65 -17.79 -37.38
CA PRO A 284 4.41 -17.03 -37.24
C PRO A 284 3.50 -17.72 -36.22
N ALA A 285 2.88 -16.94 -35.33
CA ALA A 285 1.93 -17.46 -34.35
C ALA A 285 0.87 -18.29 -35.09
N ALA A 286 0.78 -19.57 -34.76
CA ALA A 286 -0.15 -20.49 -35.40
C ALA A 286 -1.58 -20.09 -35.01
N GLY A 287 -2.26 -19.30 -35.84
CA GLY A 287 -3.68 -18.96 -35.68
C GLY A 287 -4.00 -17.49 -35.94
N SER A 288 -4.28 -17.19 -37.21
CA SER A 288 -5.20 -16.13 -37.65
C SER A 288 -6.30 -16.78 -38.46
#